data_AF-A0A958Q9X3-F1
#
_entry.id   AF-A0A958Q9X3-F1
#
_cell.length_a   1.000
_cell.length_b   1.000
_cell.length_c   1.000
_cell.angle_alpha   90.00
_cell.angle_beta   90.00
_cell.angle_gamma   90.00
#
_symmetry.space_group_name_H-M   'P 1'
#
loop_
_entity.id
_entity.type
_entity.pdbx_description
1 polymer ?
#
loop_
_entity_poly.entity_id
_entity_poly.type
_entity_poly.pdbx_seq_one_letter_code
_entity_poly.pdbx_strand_id
1 'polypeptide(L)'
;MECARKEASGGRVPGSFRDPSGFVFIHKNEVFRALSSEFATLYRELLAPKVLPELFDAGLMVETSLVFDDALCDELSSLYPGYRDFVRHSKVSFINYPCEWSFSMLADAALHTLDLQTKLLTHGLALKDATPYNIQFVDGKPIFIDLTSIEKPHTMNVWYAMGQFYQMFLYPLLLSRFRGVDFRSYFLGEIGGRSLEQVVQQFSTLDLFRPSLILDLSLPYWLQRRHERKRDTVSKPLAVSTDPKAQLLNLNRLKNKIKKLRNSIKANSAWSEYTLICNYTEQAEEAKKQAVASFLEAKRQQTVLDVGC
;
A
#
# COMPACT_ATOMS: atom_id res chain seq x y z
N MET A 1 -34.21 -2.62 -2.31
CA MET A 1 -34.29 -2.36 -3.75
C MET A 1 -32.97 -2.78 -4.35
N GLU A 2 -33.03 -3.85 -5.14
CA GLU A 2 -31.89 -4.55 -5.74
C GLU A 2 -30.98 -3.62 -6.52
N CYS A 3 -29.69 -3.68 -6.23
CA CYS A 3 -28.66 -3.30 -7.19
C CYS A 3 -27.87 -4.58 -7.50
N ALA A 4 -28.52 -5.51 -8.18
CA ALA A 4 -27.86 -6.61 -8.86
C ALA A 4 -26.91 -5.99 -9.89
N ARG A 5 -25.61 -5.96 -9.56
CA ARG A 5 -24.56 -5.61 -10.51
C ARG A 5 -24.58 -6.68 -11.61
N LYS A 6 -25.10 -6.30 -12.78
CA LYS A 6 -24.77 -6.99 -14.03
C LYS A 6 -23.25 -7.04 -14.15
N GLU A 7 -22.68 -8.22 -13.99
CA GLU A 7 -21.35 -8.54 -14.48
C GLU A 7 -21.38 -8.40 -16.01
N ALA A 8 -21.03 -7.21 -16.48
CA ALA A 8 -20.74 -6.97 -17.89
C ALA A 8 -19.32 -7.46 -18.16
N SER A 9 -19.22 -8.48 -19.02
CA SER A 9 -18.01 -8.93 -19.68
C SER A 9 -17.23 -7.76 -20.30
N GLY A 10 -16.01 -7.49 -19.81
CA GLY A 10 -15.06 -6.56 -20.44
C GLY A 10 -15.08 -5.10 -19.98
N GLY A 11 -15.23 -4.84 -18.68
CA GLY A 11 -15.17 -3.48 -18.12
C GLY A 11 -13.77 -3.09 -17.63
N ARG A 12 -13.30 -1.88 -17.97
CA ARG A 12 -12.16 -1.24 -17.27
C ARG A 12 -12.49 -1.09 -15.79
N VAL A 13 -11.52 -1.35 -14.91
CA VAL A 13 -11.69 -1.10 -13.48
C VAL A 13 -11.61 0.41 -13.22
N PRO A 14 -12.64 1.06 -12.64
CA PRO A 14 -12.71 2.53 -12.52
C PRO A 14 -11.53 3.17 -11.78
N GLY A 15 -10.92 2.46 -10.82
CA GLY A 15 -9.76 2.93 -10.07
C GLY A 15 -8.48 3.11 -10.92
N SER A 16 -8.45 2.55 -12.13
CA SER A 16 -7.28 2.55 -12.99
C SER A 16 -7.26 3.67 -14.05
N PHE A 17 -8.27 4.54 -14.08
CA PHE A 17 -8.45 5.54 -15.13
C PHE A 17 -7.37 6.65 -15.17
N ARG A 18 -6.58 6.80 -14.10
CA ARG A 18 -5.66 7.94 -13.92
C ARG A 18 -4.19 7.65 -14.18
N ASP A 19 -3.78 6.40 -14.41
CA ASP A 19 -2.37 6.06 -14.60
C ASP A 19 -1.99 6.17 -16.09
N PRO A 20 -1.07 7.09 -16.47
CA PRO A 20 -0.59 7.17 -17.86
C PRO A 20 0.19 5.92 -18.28
N SER A 21 0.68 5.13 -17.33
CA SER A 21 1.49 3.93 -17.58
C SER A 21 0.66 2.68 -17.92
N GLY A 22 -0.67 2.72 -17.78
CA GLY A 22 -1.53 1.58 -18.12
C GLY A 22 -2.88 1.57 -17.42
N PHE A 23 -3.71 0.57 -17.73
CA PHE A 23 -4.95 0.36 -16.99
C PHE A 23 -5.30 -1.11 -16.73
N VAL A 24 -5.98 -1.37 -15.61
CA VAL A 24 -6.48 -2.69 -15.19
C VAL A 24 -7.89 -2.94 -15.73
N PHE A 25 -8.14 -4.15 -16.19
CA PHE A 25 -9.44 -4.62 -16.67
C PHE A 25 -9.64 -6.10 -16.36
N ILE A 26 -10.91 -6.54 -16.36
CA ILE A 26 -11.26 -7.94 -16.16
C ILE A 26 -11.68 -8.53 -17.49
N HIS A 27 -11.06 -9.66 -17.87
CA HIS A 27 -11.41 -10.42 -19.05
C HIS A 27 -11.49 -11.90 -18.68
N LYS A 28 -12.62 -12.56 -19.01
CA LYS A 28 -12.88 -13.98 -18.69
C LYS A 28 -12.58 -14.36 -17.22
N ASN A 29 -12.96 -13.48 -16.28
CA ASN A 29 -12.75 -13.61 -14.83
C ASN A 29 -11.27 -13.56 -14.35
N GLU A 30 -10.33 -13.26 -15.24
CA GLU A 30 -8.94 -12.97 -14.93
C GLU A 30 -8.67 -11.46 -14.92
N VAL A 31 -7.65 -11.04 -14.16
CA VAL A 31 -7.25 -9.64 -14.05
C VAL A 31 -6.08 -9.39 -15.00
N PHE A 32 -6.25 -8.41 -15.89
CA PHE A 32 -5.23 -7.99 -16.83
C PHE A 32 -4.90 -6.53 -16.65
N ARG A 33 -3.70 -6.14 -17.07
CA ARG A 33 -3.31 -4.74 -17.22
C ARG A 33 -2.72 -4.51 -18.60
N ALA A 34 -3.21 -3.49 -19.28
CA ALA A 34 -2.60 -2.97 -20.51
C ALA A 34 -1.45 -2.04 -20.14
N LEU A 35 -0.28 -2.21 -20.75
CA LEU A 35 0.92 -1.43 -20.46
C LEU A 35 1.19 -0.40 -21.56
N SER A 36 1.61 0.81 -21.19
CA SER A 36 2.16 1.76 -22.15
C SER A 36 3.45 1.21 -22.77
N SER A 37 3.83 1.69 -23.96
CA SER A 37 5.07 1.29 -24.64
C SER A 37 6.32 1.51 -23.77
N GLU A 38 6.34 2.61 -23.04
CA GLU A 38 7.44 2.99 -22.15
C GLU A 38 7.52 2.02 -20.98
N PHE A 39 6.39 1.74 -20.34
CA PHE A 39 6.35 0.84 -19.20
C PHE A 39 6.59 -0.62 -19.59
N ALA A 40 6.09 -1.07 -20.75
CA ALA A 40 6.37 -2.41 -21.26
C ALA A 40 7.88 -2.63 -21.49
N THR A 41 8.59 -1.61 -21.96
CA THR A 41 10.05 -1.65 -22.10
C THR A 41 10.72 -1.81 -20.74
N LEU A 42 10.32 -1.00 -19.75
CA LEU A 42 10.81 -1.14 -18.38
C LEU A 42 10.49 -2.51 -17.80
N TYR A 43 9.27 -3.01 -17.95
CA TYR A 43 8.85 -4.31 -17.43
C TYR A 43 9.75 -5.46 -17.94
N ARG A 44 10.08 -5.47 -19.24
CA ARG A 44 11.01 -6.45 -19.80
C ARG A 44 12.41 -6.32 -19.20
N GLU A 45 12.88 -5.09 -18.97
CA GLU A 45 14.14 -4.84 -18.26
C GLU A 45 14.10 -5.27 -16.80
N LEU A 46 12.94 -5.31 -16.14
CA LEU A 46 12.81 -5.79 -14.76
C LEU A 46 12.77 -7.32 -14.66
N LEU A 47 12.38 -8.01 -15.74
CA LEU A 47 12.38 -9.48 -15.81
C LEU A 47 13.79 -10.06 -16.02
N ALA A 48 14.59 -9.47 -16.92
CA ALA A 48 15.93 -9.98 -17.27
C ALA A 48 16.92 -10.11 -16.08
N PRO A 49 17.04 -9.13 -15.15
CA PRO A 49 17.84 -9.23 -13.93
C PRO A 49 17.12 -9.95 -12.79
N LYS A 50 15.99 -10.63 -13.04
CA LYS A 50 15.14 -11.32 -12.05
C LYS A 50 14.62 -10.43 -10.91
N VAL A 51 14.51 -9.12 -11.11
CA VAL A 51 14.02 -8.18 -10.08
C VAL A 51 12.57 -8.50 -9.72
N LEU A 52 11.69 -8.66 -10.71
CA LEU A 52 10.29 -9.00 -10.46
C LEU A 52 10.12 -10.40 -9.81
N PRO A 53 10.76 -11.48 -10.32
CA PRO A 53 10.79 -12.77 -9.62
C PRO A 53 11.20 -12.66 -8.16
N GLU A 54 12.28 -11.92 -7.84
CA GLU A 54 12.70 -11.72 -6.45
C GLU A 54 11.64 -11.03 -5.58
N LEU A 55 10.89 -10.06 -6.14
CA LEU A 55 9.80 -9.38 -5.43
C LEU A 55 8.59 -10.29 -5.22
N PHE A 56 8.29 -11.16 -6.18
CA PHE A 56 7.20 -12.13 -6.09
C PHE A 56 7.53 -13.22 -5.06
N ASP A 57 8.73 -13.79 -5.13
CA ASP A 57 9.20 -14.83 -4.19
C ASP A 57 9.27 -14.30 -2.75
N ALA A 58 9.60 -13.02 -2.57
CA ALA A 58 9.60 -12.35 -1.27
C ALA A 58 8.19 -11.96 -0.78
N GLY A 59 7.14 -12.14 -1.59
CA GLY A 59 5.77 -11.71 -1.28
C GLY A 59 5.60 -10.20 -1.22
N LEU A 60 6.53 -9.42 -1.79
CA LEU A 60 6.50 -7.95 -1.76
C LEU A 60 5.53 -7.38 -2.78
N MET A 61 5.31 -8.08 -3.89
CA MET A 61 4.44 -7.64 -4.98
C MET A 61 3.59 -8.80 -5.49
N VAL A 62 2.40 -8.47 -5.99
CA VAL A 62 1.50 -9.45 -6.61
C VAL A 62 2.16 -10.04 -7.85
N GLU A 63 2.08 -11.37 -7.96
CA GLU A 63 2.61 -12.07 -9.11
C GLU A 63 1.94 -11.59 -10.39
N THR A 64 2.79 -11.29 -11.37
CA THR A 64 2.37 -10.69 -12.64
C THR A 64 3.19 -11.27 -13.78
N SER A 65 2.52 -11.82 -14.79
CA SER A 65 3.16 -12.46 -15.95
C SER A 65 2.78 -11.76 -17.25
N LEU A 66 3.71 -11.70 -18.20
CA LEU A 66 3.41 -11.20 -19.54
C LEU A 66 2.47 -12.17 -20.26
N VAL A 67 1.53 -11.63 -21.03
CA VAL A 67 0.73 -12.44 -21.95
C VAL A 67 1.56 -12.71 -23.21
N PHE A 68 1.89 -13.98 -23.44
CA PHE A 68 2.65 -14.44 -24.62
C PHE A 68 1.79 -15.15 -25.66
N ASP A 69 0.53 -15.43 -25.36
CA ASP A 69 -0.40 -16.08 -26.28
C ASP A 69 -0.85 -15.08 -27.34
N ASP A 70 -0.41 -15.28 -28.59
CA ASP A 70 -0.70 -14.40 -29.73
C ASP A 70 -2.22 -14.23 -29.95
N ALA A 71 -3.01 -15.30 -29.81
CA ALA A 71 -4.45 -15.23 -30.01
C ALA A 71 -5.12 -14.38 -28.91
N LEU A 72 -4.67 -14.53 -27.66
CA LEU A 72 -5.14 -13.70 -26.56
C LEU A 72 -4.68 -12.25 -26.71
N CYS A 73 -3.43 -12.01 -27.13
CA CYS A 73 -2.93 -10.66 -27.41
C CYS A 73 -3.71 -9.97 -28.52
N ASP A 74 -4.05 -10.67 -29.61
CA ASP A 74 -4.86 -10.15 -30.70
C ASP A 74 -6.29 -9.81 -30.23
N GLU A 75 -6.89 -10.68 -29.42
CA GLU A 75 -8.20 -10.45 -28.78
C GLU A 75 -8.16 -9.18 -27.91
N LEU A 76 -7.17 -9.06 -27.02
CA LEU A 76 -7.04 -7.93 -26.10
C LEU A 76 -6.71 -6.62 -26.83
N SER A 77 -5.86 -6.67 -27.85
CA SER A 77 -5.53 -5.51 -28.70
C SER A 77 -6.74 -5.02 -29.49
N SER A 78 -7.61 -5.92 -29.92
CA SER A 78 -8.87 -5.58 -30.60
C SER A 78 -9.86 -4.90 -29.63
N LEU A 79 -9.91 -5.34 -28.37
CA LEU A 79 -10.72 -4.71 -27.32
C LEU A 79 -10.18 -3.34 -26.89
N TYR A 80 -8.85 -3.16 -26.91
CA TYR A 80 -8.18 -1.93 -26.49
C TYR A 80 -7.17 -1.43 -27.54
N PRO A 81 -7.65 -0.83 -28.64
CA PRO A 81 -6.77 -0.29 -29.68
C PRO A 81 -5.76 0.71 -29.11
N GLY A 82 -4.49 0.56 -29.52
CA GLY A 82 -3.38 1.40 -29.07
C GLY A 82 -2.47 0.76 -28.00
N TYR A 83 -2.89 -0.37 -27.42
CA TYR A 83 -2.06 -1.17 -26.52
C TYR A 83 -1.68 -2.48 -27.21
N ARG A 84 -0.43 -2.90 -27.04
CA ARG A 84 0.11 -4.15 -27.60
C ARG A 84 0.68 -5.09 -26.53
N ASP A 85 0.99 -4.54 -25.36
CA ASP A 85 1.61 -5.26 -24.26
C ASP A 85 0.59 -5.40 -23.12
N PHE A 86 0.36 -6.64 -22.71
CA PHE A 86 -0.56 -6.98 -21.64
C PHE A 86 0.12 -7.88 -20.62
N VAL A 87 -0.21 -7.66 -19.35
CA VAL A 87 0.19 -8.55 -18.26
C VAL A 87 -1.03 -9.11 -17.55
N ARG A 88 -0.94 -10.36 -17.13
CA ARG A 88 -1.91 -11.03 -16.27
C ARG A 88 -1.45 -10.88 -14.82
N HIS A 89 -2.35 -10.40 -13.97
CA HIS A 89 -2.13 -10.24 -12.53
C HIS A 89 -2.86 -11.34 -11.77
N SER A 90 -2.21 -11.89 -10.75
CA SER A 90 -2.88 -12.80 -9.81
C SER A 90 -4.04 -12.08 -9.12
N LYS A 91 -5.23 -12.69 -9.18
CA LYS A 91 -6.46 -12.11 -8.65
C LYS A 91 -6.44 -12.11 -7.13
N VAL A 92 -6.53 -10.93 -6.52
CA VAL A 92 -6.79 -10.79 -5.08
C VAL A 92 -8.29 -10.95 -4.85
N SER A 93 -8.69 -11.99 -4.12
CA SER A 93 -10.10 -12.37 -3.95
C SER A 93 -10.93 -11.35 -3.17
N PHE A 94 -10.31 -10.63 -2.23
CA PHE A 94 -10.98 -9.66 -1.38
C PHE A 94 -10.19 -8.34 -1.38
N ILE A 95 -10.80 -7.30 -1.95
CA ILE A 95 -10.23 -5.95 -1.95
C ILE A 95 -10.65 -5.26 -0.65
N ASN A 96 -9.67 -4.78 0.10
CA ASN A 96 -9.87 -3.99 1.32
C ASN A 96 -9.25 -2.60 1.18
N TYR A 97 -9.78 -1.67 1.97
CA TYR A 97 -9.44 -0.26 1.92
C TYR A 97 -8.79 0.23 3.23
N PRO A 98 -7.95 1.27 3.18
CA PRO A 98 -7.24 1.77 4.37
C PRO A 98 -8.16 2.19 5.52
N CYS A 99 -9.39 2.61 5.24
CA CYS A 99 -10.39 2.96 6.26
C CYS A 99 -10.99 1.74 6.98
N GLU A 100 -10.81 0.53 6.46
CA GLU A 100 -11.31 -0.73 7.04
C GLU A 100 -10.24 -1.42 7.90
N TRP A 101 -9.00 -0.95 7.84
CA TRP A 101 -7.88 -1.57 8.52
C TRP A 101 -7.87 -1.29 10.02
N SER A 102 -7.03 -2.03 10.74
CA SER A 102 -6.59 -1.68 12.09
C SER A 102 -5.33 -0.82 12.06
N PHE A 103 -4.96 -0.23 13.20
CA PHE A 103 -3.72 0.56 13.28
C PHE A 103 -2.49 -0.30 12.98
N SER A 104 -2.48 -1.56 13.44
CA SER A 104 -1.37 -2.48 13.17
C SER A 104 -1.30 -2.82 11.68
N MET A 105 -2.42 -3.03 11.01
CA MET A 105 -2.47 -3.22 9.55
C MET A 105 -1.92 -2.01 8.80
N LEU A 106 -2.31 -0.77 9.17
CA LEU A 106 -1.73 0.42 8.55
C LEU A 106 -0.21 0.51 8.77
N ALA A 107 0.25 0.18 9.97
CA ALA A 107 1.68 0.13 10.28
C ALA A 107 2.42 -0.97 9.50
N ASP A 108 1.82 -2.14 9.33
CA ASP A 108 2.41 -3.25 8.57
C ASP A 108 2.43 -2.93 7.07
N ALA A 109 1.39 -2.28 6.52
CA ALA A 109 1.39 -1.76 5.15
C ALA A 109 2.48 -0.69 4.93
N ALA A 110 2.71 0.18 5.93
CA ALA A 110 3.79 1.16 5.88
C ALA A 110 5.17 0.48 5.89
N LEU A 111 5.37 -0.54 6.73
CA LEU A 111 6.61 -1.32 6.76
C LEU A 111 6.84 -2.06 5.45
N HIS A 112 5.80 -2.66 4.89
CA HIS A 112 5.84 -3.35 3.59
C HIS A 112 6.28 -2.41 2.47
N THR A 113 5.70 -1.21 2.42
CA THR A 113 6.04 -0.18 1.43
C THR A 113 7.50 0.25 1.56
N LEU A 114 8.01 0.42 2.78
CA LEU A 114 9.43 0.75 3.01
C LEU A 114 10.37 -0.39 2.62
N ASP A 115 9.95 -1.65 2.84
CA ASP A 115 10.74 -2.83 2.49
C ASP A 115 10.80 -3.03 0.97
N LEU A 116 9.66 -2.85 0.28
CA LEU A 116 9.60 -2.81 -1.18
C LEU A 116 10.47 -1.68 -1.74
N GLN A 117 10.34 -0.46 -1.23
CA GLN A 117 11.18 0.66 -1.67
C GLN A 117 12.67 0.40 -1.44
N THR A 118 13.04 -0.20 -0.29
CA THR A 118 14.43 -0.55 0.02
C THR A 118 14.97 -1.57 -0.98
N LYS A 119 14.18 -2.59 -1.32
CA LYS A 119 14.54 -3.64 -2.29
C LYS A 119 14.62 -3.11 -3.72
N LEU A 120 13.72 -2.20 -4.12
CA LEU A 120 13.81 -1.54 -5.43
C LEU A 120 15.07 -0.67 -5.53
N LEU A 121 15.43 0.01 -4.44
CA LEU A 121 16.60 0.87 -4.42
C LEU A 121 17.92 0.10 -4.63
N THR A 122 18.01 -1.16 -4.19
CA THR A 122 19.19 -2.01 -4.48
C THR A 122 19.36 -2.32 -5.96
N HIS A 123 18.30 -2.17 -6.74
CA HIS A 123 18.25 -2.42 -8.18
C HIS A 123 18.22 -1.13 -9.01
N GLY A 124 18.46 0.04 -8.40
CA GLY A 124 18.44 1.32 -9.13
C GLY A 124 17.03 1.84 -9.44
N LEU A 125 16.02 1.37 -8.70
CA LEU A 125 14.61 1.65 -8.95
C LEU A 125 13.94 2.34 -7.75
N ALA A 126 12.76 2.91 -7.96
CA ALA A 126 11.94 3.48 -6.90
C ALA A 126 10.45 3.33 -7.18
N LEU A 127 9.65 3.46 -6.13
CA LEU A 127 8.21 3.68 -6.23
C LEU A 127 7.92 5.16 -6.50
N LYS A 128 7.12 5.42 -7.54
CA LYS A 128 6.61 6.76 -7.88
C LYS A 128 5.51 7.21 -6.91
N ASP A 129 4.73 6.26 -6.40
CA ASP A 129 3.63 6.47 -5.46
C ASP A 129 3.79 5.61 -4.20
N ALA A 130 3.52 6.21 -3.04
CA ALA A 130 3.57 5.60 -1.71
C ALA A 130 2.19 5.72 -1.03
N THR A 131 1.21 5.03 -1.60
CA THR A 131 -0.18 5.05 -1.15
C THR A 131 -0.62 3.70 -0.56
N PRO A 132 -1.34 3.68 0.59
CA PRO A 132 -1.91 2.46 1.14
C PRO A 132 -2.94 1.81 0.21
N TYR A 133 -3.54 2.54 -0.73
CA TYR A 133 -4.47 1.96 -1.71
C TYR A 133 -3.79 0.97 -2.68
N ASN A 134 -2.46 0.99 -2.77
CA ASN A 134 -1.68 0.03 -3.56
C ASN A 134 -1.27 -1.21 -2.74
N ILE A 135 -1.70 -1.32 -1.48
CA ILE A 135 -1.49 -2.48 -0.61
C ILE A 135 -2.81 -3.19 -0.41
N GLN A 136 -2.79 -4.53 -0.48
CA GLN A 136 -3.90 -5.39 -0.11
C GLN A 136 -3.43 -6.40 0.95
N PHE A 137 -4.35 -6.92 1.75
CA PHE A 137 -4.06 -8.00 2.69
C PHE A 137 -4.55 -9.33 2.17
N VAL A 138 -3.64 -10.27 1.95
CA VAL A 138 -3.91 -11.67 1.56
C VAL A 138 -3.37 -12.58 2.65
N ASP A 139 -4.23 -13.41 3.24
CA ASP A 139 -3.89 -14.28 4.37
C ASP A 139 -3.19 -13.53 5.53
N GLY A 140 -3.67 -12.33 5.82
CA GLY A 140 -3.13 -11.46 6.86
C GLY A 140 -1.79 -10.78 6.52
N LYS A 141 -1.26 -10.96 5.31
CA LYS A 141 0.01 -10.37 4.87
C LYS A 141 -0.23 -9.23 3.87
N PRO A 142 0.45 -8.08 4.03
CA PRO A 142 0.39 -7.02 3.03
C PRO A 142 1.06 -7.49 1.73
N ILE A 143 0.46 -7.13 0.59
CA ILE A 143 1.00 -7.36 -0.75
C ILE A 143 0.77 -6.11 -1.60
N PHE A 144 1.78 -5.71 -2.38
CA PHE A 144 1.68 -4.53 -3.24
C PHE A 144 1.14 -4.91 -4.62
N ILE A 145 0.11 -4.21 -5.10
CA ILE A 145 -0.66 -4.62 -6.30
C ILE A 145 -0.40 -3.77 -7.55
N ASP A 146 0.26 -2.62 -7.40
CA ASP A 146 0.38 -1.66 -8.50
C ASP A 146 1.74 -1.71 -9.22
N LEU A 147 1.91 -2.68 -10.11
CA LEU A 147 3.15 -2.87 -10.87
C LEU A 147 3.67 -1.58 -11.55
N THR A 148 2.78 -0.75 -12.10
CA THR A 148 3.15 0.48 -12.82
C THR A 148 3.65 1.60 -11.94
N SER A 149 3.66 1.42 -10.62
CA SER A 149 4.30 2.33 -9.67
C SER A 149 5.83 2.25 -9.66
N ILE A 150 6.46 1.23 -10.28
CA ILE A 150 7.92 1.13 -10.36
C ILE A 150 8.45 2.07 -11.45
N GLU A 151 9.49 2.84 -11.12
CA GLU A 151 10.18 3.71 -12.08
C GLU A 151 11.70 3.70 -11.88
N LYS A 152 12.42 4.24 -12.87
CA LYS A 152 13.82 4.63 -12.74
C LYS A 152 13.86 6.07 -12.17
N PRO A 153 14.28 6.27 -10.92
CA PRO A 153 14.28 7.59 -10.32
C PRO A 153 15.33 8.49 -10.99
N HIS A 154 15.06 9.80 -11.04
CA HIS A 154 16.03 10.77 -11.53
C HIS A 154 17.28 10.88 -10.64
N THR A 155 17.14 10.59 -9.34
CA THR A 155 18.23 10.59 -8.35
C THR A 155 18.01 9.48 -7.31
N MET A 156 19.10 8.91 -6.81
CA MET A 156 19.09 7.77 -5.89
C MET A 156 19.18 8.17 -4.40
N ASN A 157 19.43 9.45 -4.10
CA ASN A 157 19.61 9.93 -2.73
C ASN A 157 18.31 10.44 -2.08
N VAL A 158 17.22 10.59 -2.85
CA VAL A 158 15.93 11.12 -2.38
C VAL A 158 14.80 10.28 -2.96
N TRP A 159 13.88 9.85 -2.09
CA TRP A 159 12.65 9.22 -2.53
C TRP A 159 11.59 10.28 -2.84
N TYR A 160 11.15 10.38 -4.08
CA TYR A 160 10.17 11.38 -4.50
C TYR A 160 8.81 11.21 -3.79
N ALA A 161 8.34 9.97 -3.64
CA ALA A 161 7.08 9.67 -2.97
C ALA A 161 7.12 9.80 -1.44
N MET A 162 8.24 10.23 -0.84
CA MET A 162 8.37 10.32 0.63
C MET A 162 7.32 11.24 1.27
N GLY A 163 6.98 12.35 0.60
CA GLY A 163 5.94 13.25 1.09
C GLY A 163 4.58 12.56 1.16
N GLN A 164 4.23 11.78 0.13
CA GLN A 164 3.01 10.98 0.09
C GLN A 164 3.05 9.87 1.16
N PHE A 165 4.20 9.20 1.34
CA PHE A 165 4.38 8.22 2.42
C PHE A 165 4.08 8.85 3.79
N TYR A 166 4.53 10.08 4.01
CA TYR A 166 4.28 10.79 5.26
C TYR A 166 2.79 11.07 5.45
N GLN A 167 2.14 11.61 4.44
CA GLN A 167 0.71 11.94 4.46
C GLN A 167 -0.16 10.70 4.65
N MET A 168 0.14 9.61 3.95
CA MET A 168 -0.77 8.47 3.89
C MET A 168 -0.46 7.37 4.90
N PHE A 169 0.75 7.31 5.46
CA PHE A 169 1.11 6.31 6.48
C PHE A 169 1.56 6.94 7.79
N LEU A 170 2.59 7.79 7.76
CA LEU A 170 3.24 8.24 8.99
C LEU A 170 2.34 9.16 9.83
N TYR A 171 1.71 10.16 9.21
CA TYR A 171 0.86 11.15 9.88
C TYR A 171 -0.37 10.54 10.55
N PRO A 172 -1.17 9.66 9.90
CA PRO A 172 -2.28 9.00 10.58
C PRO A 172 -1.80 8.17 11.78
N LEU A 173 -0.67 7.46 11.67
CA LEU A 173 -0.10 6.71 12.80
C LEU A 173 0.35 7.63 13.95
N LEU A 174 0.95 8.78 13.64
CA LEU A 174 1.35 9.77 14.65
C LEU A 174 0.14 10.41 15.34
N LEU A 175 -0.88 10.83 14.57
CA LEU A 175 -2.08 11.43 15.12
C LEU A 175 -2.84 10.46 16.02
N SER A 176 -3.00 9.21 15.57
CA SER A 176 -3.64 8.18 16.39
C SER A 176 -2.85 7.92 17.67
N ARG A 177 -1.51 7.84 17.59
CA ARG A 177 -0.67 7.56 18.75
C ARG A 177 -0.61 8.70 19.77
N PHE A 178 -0.50 9.95 19.33
CA PHE A 178 -0.23 11.09 20.21
C PHE A 178 -1.47 11.92 20.55
N ARG A 179 -2.51 11.86 19.71
CA ARG A 179 -3.75 12.64 19.87
C ARG A 179 -4.99 11.77 20.04
N GLY A 180 -4.86 10.44 19.94
CA GLY A 180 -6.00 9.51 20.07
C GLY A 180 -7.00 9.61 18.93
N VAL A 181 -6.61 10.19 17.79
CA VAL A 181 -7.48 10.32 16.61
C VAL A 181 -7.71 8.93 16.02
N ASP A 182 -8.97 8.58 15.74
CA ASP A 182 -9.27 7.38 14.98
C ASP A 182 -8.74 7.54 13.55
N PHE A 183 -7.74 6.75 13.18
CA PHE A 183 -7.12 6.85 11.87
C PHE A 183 -8.08 6.45 10.75
N ARG A 184 -9.13 5.67 11.01
CA ARG A 184 -10.12 5.30 9.98
C ARG A 184 -10.84 6.53 9.43
N SER A 185 -11.10 7.51 10.31
CA SER A 185 -11.68 8.81 9.93
C SER A 185 -10.73 9.68 9.11
N TYR A 186 -9.42 9.42 9.16
CA TYR A 186 -8.40 10.20 8.47
C TYR A 186 -8.60 10.18 6.95
N PHE A 187 -8.93 9.01 6.40
CA PHE A 187 -9.09 8.81 4.95
C PHE A 187 -10.50 9.13 4.42
N LEU A 188 -11.49 9.31 5.30
CA LEU A 188 -12.88 9.58 4.88
C LEU A 188 -13.04 11.00 4.32
N GLY A 189 -12.33 11.99 4.89
CA GLY A 189 -12.42 13.38 4.45
C GLY A 189 -11.48 13.71 3.28
N GLU A 190 -10.28 13.13 3.27
CA GLU A 190 -9.24 13.38 2.28
C GLU A 190 -8.57 12.07 1.87
N ILE A 191 -8.89 11.59 0.67
CA ILE A 191 -8.36 10.31 0.14
C ILE A 191 -6.82 10.33 0.08
N GLY A 192 -6.22 11.50 -0.22
CA GLY A 192 -4.76 11.68 -0.27
C GLY A 192 -4.08 11.83 1.10
N GLY A 193 -4.83 11.79 2.19
CA GLY A 193 -4.35 12.18 3.51
C GLY A 193 -4.23 13.69 3.67
N ARG A 194 -3.80 14.10 4.87
CA ARG A 194 -3.71 15.50 5.29
C ARG A 194 -2.33 16.08 5.06
N SER A 195 -2.28 17.35 4.70
CA SER A 195 -1.04 18.12 4.54
C SER A 195 -0.27 18.23 5.87
N LEU A 196 1.02 18.55 5.78
CA LEU A 196 1.87 18.78 6.94
C LEU A 196 1.30 19.87 7.86
N GLU A 197 0.77 20.96 7.31
CA GLU A 197 0.19 22.07 8.07
C GLU A 197 -1.04 21.62 8.86
N GLN A 198 -1.96 20.90 8.21
CA GLN A 198 -3.16 20.36 8.84
C GLN A 198 -2.83 19.37 9.97
N VAL A 199 -1.74 18.61 9.82
CA VAL A 199 -1.27 17.69 10.85
C VAL A 199 -0.64 18.46 12.02
N VAL A 200 0.27 19.40 11.74
CA VAL A 200 0.94 20.21 12.77
C VAL A 200 -0.06 21.01 13.61
N GLN A 201 -1.14 21.52 13.02
CA GLN A 201 -2.21 22.25 13.74
C GLN A 201 -2.94 21.40 14.80
N GLN A 202 -2.85 20.06 14.71
CA GLN A 202 -3.45 19.15 15.70
C GLN A 202 -2.53 18.89 16.91
N PHE A 203 -1.30 19.42 16.89
CA PHE A 203 -0.32 19.32 17.96
C PHE A 203 -0.15 20.66 18.67
N SER A 204 0.08 20.63 19.99
CA SER A 204 0.49 21.84 20.71
C SER A 204 1.93 22.22 20.34
N THR A 205 2.30 23.48 20.55
CA THR A 205 3.67 23.96 20.32
C THR A 205 4.70 23.16 21.12
N LEU A 206 4.36 22.73 22.35
CA LEU A 206 5.21 21.88 23.19
C LEU A 206 5.37 20.46 22.60
N ASP A 207 4.31 19.90 22.01
CA ASP A 207 4.37 18.59 21.37
C ASP A 207 5.39 18.58 20.22
N LEU A 208 5.50 19.68 19.47
CA LEU A 208 6.42 19.81 18.33
C LEU A 208 7.90 19.76 18.74
N PHE A 209 8.23 19.94 20.03
CA PHE A 209 9.59 19.75 20.53
C PHE A 209 9.89 18.31 20.95
N ARG A 210 8.93 17.38 20.83
CA ARG A 210 9.20 15.96 21.13
C ARG A 210 10.22 15.37 20.14
N PRO A 211 11.26 14.66 20.62
CA PRO A 211 12.25 14.02 19.76
C PRO A 211 11.66 13.11 18.68
N SER A 212 10.52 12.46 18.98
CA SER A 212 9.81 11.58 18.04
C SER A 212 9.11 12.32 16.90
N LEU A 213 8.87 13.63 17.00
CA LEU A 213 8.14 14.42 16.01
C LEU A 213 9.05 15.40 15.24
N ILE A 214 10.20 15.78 15.83
CA ILE A 214 11.07 16.83 15.27
C ILE A 214 11.45 16.57 13.81
N LEU A 215 11.95 15.38 13.47
CA LEU A 215 12.47 15.12 12.13
C LEU A 215 11.38 15.01 11.05
N ASP A 216 10.16 14.61 11.44
CA ASP A 216 9.11 14.23 10.48
C ASP A 216 7.95 15.24 10.41
N LEU A 217 7.82 16.11 11.41
CA LEU A 217 6.81 17.17 11.47
C LEU A 217 7.47 18.54 11.65
N SER A 218 8.17 18.76 12.76
CA SER A 218 8.56 20.10 13.18
C SER A 218 9.61 20.74 12.28
N LEU A 219 10.67 20.00 11.94
CA LEU A 219 11.75 20.48 11.08
C LEU A 219 11.23 20.77 9.66
N PRO A 220 10.52 19.85 8.98
CA PRO A 220 9.89 20.15 7.69
C PRO A 220 8.99 21.39 7.75
N TYR A 221 8.17 21.52 8.81
CA TYR A 221 7.23 22.63 8.96
C TYR A 221 7.93 23.98 9.11
N TRP A 222 8.98 24.04 9.94
CA TRP A 222 9.76 25.27 10.12
C TRP A 222 10.56 25.64 8.86
N LEU A 223 11.12 24.66 8.15
CA LEU A 223 11.82 24.89 6.88
C LEU A 223 10.88 25.44 5.82
N GLN A 224 9.69 24.86 5.69
CA GLN A 224 8.68 25.29 4.73
C GLN A 224 8.23 26.74 5.00
N ARG A 225 7.92 27.09 6.25
CA ARG A 225 7.58 28.48 6.62
C ARG A 225 8.71 29.47 6.35
N ARG A 226 9.97 29.05 6.48
CA ARG A 226 11.13 29.89 6.18
C ARG A 226 11.30 30.10 4.67
N HIS A 227 11.02 29.07 3.86
CA HIS A 227 11.03 29.16 2.39
C HIS A 227 9.88 30.02 1.86
N GLU A 228 8.66 29.87 2.40
CA GLU A 228 7.51 30.71 2.02
C GLU A 228 7.73 32.20 2.33
N ARG A 229 8.55 32.51 3.34
CA ARG A 229 8.98 33.90 3.64
C ARG A 229 10.07 34.42 2.69
N LYS A 230 10.75 33.55 1.94
CA LYS A 230 11.88 33.84 1.03
C LYS A 230 11.50 33.64 -0.46
N ARG A 231 10.25 33.89 -0.83
CA ARG A 231 9.61 33.57 -2.14
C ARG A 231 10.33 34.01 -3.44
N ASP A 232 11.49 34.66 -3.39
CA ASP A 232 12.18 35.26 -4.55
C ASP A 232 13.42 34.51 -5.08
N THR A 233 13.72 33.31 -4.59
CA THR A 233 14.82 32.51 -5.15
C THR A 233 14.29 31.23 -5.76
N VAL A 234 14.33 31.15 -7.10
CA VAL A 234 14.16 29.91 -7.87
C VAL A 234 15.07 28.84 -7.25
N SER A 235 14.46 27.79 -6.68
CA SER A 235 15.21 26.67 -6.11
C SER A 235 16.02 26.00 -7.22
N LYS A 236 17.35 25.92 -7.03
CA LYS A 236 18.20 25.14 -7.93
C LYS A 236 17.71 23.68 -7.95
N PRO A 237 17.67 23.03 -9.12
CA PRO A 237 17.37 21.61 -9.19
C PRO A 237 18.36 20.83 -8.30
N LEU A 238 17.84 19.84 -7.58
CA LEU A 238 18.66 18.94 -6.77
C LEU A 238 19.73 18.32 -7.67
N ALA A 239 20.98 18.31 -7.20
CA ALA A 239 22.05 17.64 -7.92
C ALA A 239 21.72 16.14 -8.03
N VAL A 240 21.83 15.60 -9.24
CA VAL A 240 21.66 14.18 -9.49
C VAL A 240 22.74 13.42 -8.74
N SER A 241 22.33 12.49 -7.88
CA SER A 241 23.23 11.63 -7.14
C SER A 241 22.90 10.18 -7.41
N THR A 242 23.92 9.38 -7.65
CA THR A 242 23.81 7.93 -7.81
C THR A 242 23.99 7.17 -6.49
N ASP A 243 24.35 7.85 -5.39
CA ASP A 243 24.59 7.21 -4.09
C ASP A 243 23.28 7.04 -3.29
N PRO A 244 22.81 5.80 -3.05
CA PRO A 244 21.56 5.55 -2.32
C PRO A 244 21.69 5.65 -0.80
N LYS A 245 22.90 5.83 -0.25
CA LYS A 245 23.13 5.74 1.21
C LYS A 245 22.24 6.66 2.04
N ALA A 246 22.07 7.92 1.62
CA ALA A 246 21.25 8.87 2.36
C ALA A 246 19.78 8.42 2.41
N GLN A 247 19.25 7.94 1.29
CA GLN A 247 17.90 7.41 1.21
C GLN A 247 17.75 6.14 2.06
N LEU A 248 18.70 5.20 1.97
CA LEU A 248 18.70 3.97 2.78
C LEU A 248 18.71 4.26 4.29
N LEU A 249 19.52 5.22 4.74
CA LEU A 249 19.54 5.64 6.15
C LEU A 249 18.18 6.19 6.59
N ASN A 250 17.53 6.99 5.75
CA ASN A 250 16.21 7.54 6.06
C ASN A 250 15.12 6.45 6.05
N LEU A 251 15.13 5.53 5.08
CA LEU A 251 14.21 4.40 5.02
C LEU A 251 14.35 3.50 6.27
N ASN A 252 15.57 3.20 6.69
CA ASN A 252 15.83 2.43 7.92
C ASN A 252 15.36 3.16 9.18
N ARG A 253 15.59 4.48 9.27
CA ARG A 253 15.09 5.32 10.36
C ARG A 253 13.56 5.26 10.43
N LEU A 254 12.87 5.41 9.29
CA LEU A 254 11.41 5.34 9.21
C LEU A 254 10.91 3.95 9.57
N LYS A 255 11.53 2.88 9.06
CA LYS A 255 11.17 1.50 9.39
C LYS A 255 11.23 1.27 10.90
N ASN A 256 12.30 1.71 11.56
CA ASN A 256 12.44 1.60 13.01
C ASN A 256 11.40 2.45 13.77
N LYS A 257 11.06 3.63 13.25
CA LYS A 257 10.01 4.48 13.82
C LYS A 257 8.64 3.81 13.74
N ILE A 258 8.27 3.29 12.57
CA ILE A 258 6.99 2.60 12.37
C ILE A 258 6.91 1.34 13.24
N LYS A 259 7.97 0.54 13.35
CA LYS A 259 8.02 -0.61 14.27
C LYS A 259 7.74 -0.20 15.72
N LYS A 260 8.33 0.90 16.18
CA LYS A 260 8.07 1.45 17.52
C LYS A 260 6.63 1.93 17.68
N LEU A 261 6.06 2.59 16.67
CA LEU A 261 4.66 3.03 16.67
C LEU A 261 3.71 1.83 16.74
N ARG A 262 3.92 0.81 15.90
CA ARG A 262 3.16 -0.44 15.90
C ARG A 262 3.13 -1.08 17.28
N ASN A 263 4.31 -1.25 17.89
CA ASN A 263 4.44 -1.88 19.21
C ASN A 263 3.96 -1.02 20.37
N SER A 264 3.65 0.27 20.13
CA SER A 264 3.20 1.17 21.19
C SER A 264 1.70 1.07 21.48
N ILE A 265 0.93 0.42 20.60
CA ILE A 265 -0.44 0.06 20.90
C ILE A 265 -0.44 -1.17 21.79
N LYS A 266 -0.94 -0.99 23.01
CA LYS A 266 -1.22 -2.09 23.91
C LYS A 266 -2.66 -2.52 23.69
N ALA A 267 -2.87 -3.80 23.40
CA ALA A 267 -4.18 -4.44 23.51
C ALA A 267 -4.49 -4.62 25.00
N ASN A 268 -4.68 -3.54 25.74
CA ASN A 268 -5.17 -3.58 27.11
C ASN A 268 -6.66 -3.24 27.04
N SER A 269 -7.47 -4.22 26.64
CA SER A 269 -8.92 -4.11 26.70
C SER A 269 -9.47 -5.26 27.53
N ALA A 270 -10.67 -5.10 28.09
CA ALA A 270 -11.35 -6.24 28.73
C ALA A 270 -11.48 -7.46 27.79
N TRP A 271 -11.39 -7.24 26.47
CA TRP A 271 -11.46 -8.27 25.44
C TRP A 271 -10.12 -8.96 25.15
N SER A 272 -8.97 -8.36 25.46
CA SER A 272 -7.66 -9.01 25.26
C SER A 272 -7.45 -10.19 26.21
N GLU A 273 -8.14 -10.18 27.34
CA GLU A 273 -8.17 -11.27 28.32
C GLU A 273 -9.37 -12.21 28.10
N TYR A 274 -10.24 -11.94 27.12
CA TYR A 274 -11.46 -12.75 26.90
C TYR A 274 -11.13 -14.22 26.62
N THR A 275 -10.05 -14.48 25.88
CA THR A 275 -9.56 -15.84 25.62
C THR A 275 -9.04 -16.54 26.88
N LEU A 276 -8.52 -15.78 27.85
CA LEU A 276 -8.05 -16.29 29.15
C LEU A 276 -9.20 -16.49 30.15
N ILE A 277 -10.29 -15.74 29.99
CA ILE A 277 -11.49 -15.78 30.85
C ILE A 277 -12.55 -16.77 30.31
N CYS A 278 -12.36 -17.28 29.08
CA CYS A 278 -13.27 -18.22 28.44
C CYS A 278 -13.36 -19.57 29.21
N ASN A 279 -14.48 -19.78 29.89
CA ASN A 279 -14.83 -21.01 30.63
C ASN A 279 -15.17 -22.22 29.73
N TYR A 280 -14.64 -22.32 28.51
CA TYR A 280 -14.88 -23.49 27.66
C TYR A 280 -13.96 -24.63 28.10
N THR A 281 -14.54 -25.81 28.28
CA THR A 281 -13.75 -27.03 28.34
C THR A 281 -13.22 -27.36 26.94
N GLU A 282 -12.06 -28.02 26.85
CA GLU A 282 -11.49 -28.46 25.56
C GLU A 282 -12.53 -29.24 24.73
N GLN A 283 -13.38 -30.04 25.40
CA GLN A 283 -14.46 -30.79 24.75
C GLN A 283 -15.53 -29.90 24.10
N ALA A 284 -15.89 -28.78 24.73
CA ALA A 284 -16.85 -27.83 24.18
C ALA A 284 -16.28 -27.04 22.99
N GLU A 285 -14.99 -26.70 23.05
CA GLU A 285 -14.29 -26.06 21.93
C GLU A 285 -14.24 -26.99 20.71
N GLU A 286 -13.89 -28.26 20.92
CA GLU A 286 -13.80 -29.26 19.86
C GLU A 286 -15.18 -29.55 19.25
N ALA A 287 -16.23 -29.68 20.07
CA ALA A 287 -17.60 -29.83 19.59
C ALA A 287 -18.06 -28.64 18.74
N LYS A 288 -17.66 -27.40 19.11
CA LYS A 288 -17.96 -26.20 18.32
C LYS A 288 -17.23 -26.21 16.97
N LYS A 289 -15.93 -26.57 16.95
CA LYS A 289 -15.16 -26.70 15.70
C LYS A 289 -15.80 -27.71 14.77
N GLN A 290 -16.19 -28.88 15.27
CA GLN A 290 -16.87 -29.91 14.50
C GLN A 290 -18.23 -29.43 13.96
N ALA A 291 -19.04 -28.77 14.79
CA ALA A 291 -20.34 -28.25 14.34
C ALA A 291 -20.20 -27.20 13.23
N VAL A 292 -19.22 -26.29 13.35
CA VAL A 292 -18.93 -25.29 12.30
C VAL A 292 -18.43 -25.97 11.04
N ALA A 293 -17.50 -26.94 11.13
CA ALA A 293 -17.00 -27.69 10.00
C ALA A 293 -18.13 -28.43 9.25
N SER A 294 -18.98 -29.16 9.96
CA SER A 294 -20.14 -29.85 9.38
C SER A 294 -21.13 -28.88 8.72
N PHE A 295 -21.35 -27.70 9.31
CA PHE A 295 -22.20 -26.68 8.70
C PHE A 295 -21.62 -26.15 7.38
N LEU A 296 -20.31 -25.89 7.34
CA LEU A 296 -19.61 -25.43 6.14
C LEU A 296 -19.63 -26.49 5.03
N GLU A 297 -19.36 -27.76 5.38
CA GLU A 297 -19.42 -28.90 4.45
C GLU A 297 -20.82 -29.09 3.87
N ALA A 298 -21.86 -28.99 4.71
CA ALA A 298 -23.25 -29.15 4.26
C ALA A 298 -23.70 -28.02 3.33
N LYS A 299 -23.25 -26.79 3.59
CA LYS A 299 -23.66 -25.61 2.79
C LYS A 299 -22.82 -25.40 1.54
N ARG A 300 -21.63 -26.00 1.43
CA ARG A 300 -20.70 -25.92 0.28
C ARG A 300 -20.51 -24.49 -0.26
N GLN A 301 -20.44 -23.52 0.65
CA GLN A 301 -20.25 -22.12 0.26
C GLN A 301 -18.84 -21.91 -0.31
N GLN A 302 -18.73 -21.16 -1.41
CA GLN A 302 -17.44 -20.84 -2.01
C GLN A 302 -16.67 -19.76 -1.23
N THR A 303 -17.36 -18.96 -0.42
CA THR A 303 -16.76 -17.85 0.32
C THR A 303 -17.49 -17.68 1.65
N VAL A 304 -16.72 -17.42 2.71
CA VAL A 304 -17.22 -17.18 4.06
C VAL A 304 -16.51 -15.94 4.60
N LEU A 305 -17.26 -15.08 5.29
CA LEU A 305 -16.72 -13.92 5.99
C LEU A 305 -16.77 -14.21 7.49
N ASP A 306 -15.61 -14.24 8.14
CA ASP A 306 -15.54 -14.22 9.60
C ASP A 306 -15.63 -12.76 10.08
N VAL A 307 -16.68 -12.45 10.84
CA VAL A 307 -16.93 -11.11 11.42
C VAL A 307 -16.44 -11.06 12.88
N GLY A 308 -15.67 -12.05 13.32
CA GLY A 308 -15.11 -12.15 14.66
C GLY A 308 -14.11 -11.04 15.00
N CYS A 309 -14.16 -10.58 16.24
CA CYS A 309 -13.30 -9.57 16.86
C CYS A 309 -12.25 -10.22 17.77
#